data_AF-A0A314KVY0-F1
#
_entry.id   AF-A0A314KVY0-F1
#
_cell.length_a   1.000
_cell.length_b   1.000
_cell.length_c   1.000
_cell.angle_alpha   90.00
_cell.angle_beta   90.00
_cell.angle_gamma   90.00
#
_symmetry.space_group_name_H-M   'P 1'
#
loop_
_entity.id
_entity.type
_entity.pdbx_description
1 polymer ?
#
loop_
_entity_poly.entity_id
_entity_poly.type
_entity_poly.pdbx_seq_one_letter_code
_entity_poly.pdbx_strand_id
1 'polypeptide(L)'
;MLSSLHFYGYNIPLANVKFSPLKSKIRASSLFVGNKSHIYLAMEQERKMEVQERSIDISLKDLSKQLEEFAKVRNWEKFHSPRNLLLAMVGEVGELSEIFQWRGEVDKGLPNWKESDKEHLGEELSDVLLYLIRLADICGIDLGDAATKKIVKNSIKYPEPNVF
;
A
#
# COMPACT_ATOMS: atom_id res chain seq x y z
N MET A 1 15.56 -15.43 -12.87
CA MET A 1 14.72 -16.11 -13.88
C MET A 1 13.35 -15.44 -13.76
N LEU A 2 13.06 -14.47 -14.62
CA LEU A 2 11.82 -13.68 -14.56
C LEU A 2 10.69 -14.51 -15.16
N SER A 3 9.68 -14.83 -14.37
CA SER A 3 8.46 -15.51 -14.82
C SER A 3 7.63 -14.55 -15.69
N SER A 4 7.61 -14.82 -17.00
CA SER A 4 6.68 -14.19 -17.94
C SER A 4 5.32 -14.90 -17.81
N LEU A 5 4.29 -14.20 -17.34
CA LEU A 5 2.91 -14.64 -17.57
C LEU A 5 2.49 -14.17 -18.97
N HIS A 6 2.40 -15.12 -19.90
CA HIS A 6 1.82 -14.91 -21.22
C HIS A 6 0.30 -14.93 -21.12
N PHE A 7 -0.36 -13.77 -21.20
CA PHE A 7 -1.78 -13.67 -21.51
C PHE A 7 -2.02 -12.59 -22.58
N TYR A 8 -2.60 -12.99 -23.72
CA TYR A 8 -3.17 -12.16 -24.80
C TYR A 8 -2.27 -11.12 -25.49
N GLY A 9 -1.15 -11.54 -26.09
CA GLY A 9 -0.69 -10.99 -27.38
C GLY A 9 -0.35 -9.49 -27.48
N TYR A 10 -0.29 -8.74 -26.37
CA TYR A 10 0.15 -7.35 -26.35
C TYR A 10 1.42 -7.23 -25.49
N ASN A 11 2.52 -6.83 -26.13
CA ASN A 11 3.73 -6.39 -25.43
C ASN A 11 3.44 -5.05 -24.73
N ILE A 12 2.89 -5.11 -23.53
CA ILE A 12 2.88 -3.97 -22.61
C ILE A 12 4.11 -4.13 -21.72
N PRO A 13 5.08 -3.19 -21.72
CA PRO A 13 6.18 -3.24 -20.79
C PRO A 13 5.65 -3.04 -19.36
N LEU A 14 5.45 -4.15 -18.63
CA LEU A 14 5.11 -4.20 -17.20
C LEU A 14 6.14 -3.49 -16.31
N ALA A 15 7.30 -3.13 -16.87
CA ALA A 15 8.40 -2.48 -16.16
C ALA A 15 8.15 -0.99 -15.79
N ASN A 16 7.07 -0.36 -16.25
CA ASN A 16 6.81 1.07 -16.00
C ASN A 16 5.62 1.37 -15.06
N VAL A 17 5.01 0.34 -14.47
CA VAL A 17 3.85 0.49 -13.56
C VAL A 17 4.18 0.02 -12.14
N LYS A 18 5.46 -0.18 -11.79
CA LYS A 18 5.83 -0.36 -10.38
C LYS A 18 6.07 1.01 -9.76
N PHE A 19 5.26 1.39 -8.78
CA PHE A 19 5.63 2.43 -7.82
C PHE A 19 6.92 1.95 -7.13
N SER A 20 8.06 2.47 -7.56
CA SER A 20 9.34 2.08 -6.94
C SER A 20 9.44 2.69 -5.54
N PRO A 21 9.84 1.92 -4.50
CA PRO A 21 9.95 2.42 -3.14
C PRO A 21 11.10 3.44 -3.02
N LEU A 22 10.82 4.57 -2.36
CA LEU A 22 11.80 5.62 -2.07
C LEU A 22 12.94 5.05 -1.19
N LYS A 23 14.13 4.84 -1.77
CA LYS A 23 15.36 4.69 -0.99
C LYS A 23 16.12 6.02 -0.96
N SER A 24 15.83 6.87 0.03
CA SER A 24 16.61 8.09 0.27
C SER A 24 17.94 7.75 0.98
N LYS A 25 19.06 7.93 0.28
CA LYS A 25 20.41 7.97 0.86
C LYS A 25 20.64 9.33 1.52
N ILE A 26 20.78 9.38 2.84
CA ILE A 26 21.28 10.56 3.55
C ILE A 26 22.77 10.33 3.86
N ARG A 27 23.61 11.24 3.36
CA ARG A 27 25.07 11.27 3.57
C ARG A 27 25.35 12.27 4.70
N ALA A 28 25.75 11.80 5.87
CA ALA A 28 26.15 12.67 6.98
C ALA A 28 27.67 12.93 6.93
N SER A 29 28.06 14.20 6.81
CA SER A 29 29.43 14.68 7.01
C SER A 29 29.67 15.00 8.49
N SER A 30 30.83 14.61 8.99
CA SER A 30 31.25 14.73 10.39
C SER A 30 31.97 16.05 10.68
N LEU A 31 31.74 16.65 11.86
CA LEU A 31 32.78 17.29 12.70
C LEU A 31 32.22 17.66 14.10
N PHE A 32 33.12 18.00 15.04
CA PHE A 32 32.95 18.35 16.47
C PHE A 32 32.95 17.24 17.52
N VAL A 33 34.13 17.02 18.10
CA VAL A 33 34.51 16.07 19.16
C VAL A 33 34.04 16.56 20.54
N GLY A 34 33.36 15.71 21.30
CA GLY A 34 32.96 15.91 22.70
C GLY A 34 31.91 14.86 23.10
N ASN A 35 32.29 13.91 23.95
CA ASN A 35 31.51 12.76 24.48
C ASN A 35 30.26 12.36 23.66
N LYS A 36 30.48 11.95 22.40
CA LYS A 36 29.43 11.72 21.41
C LYS A 36 28.56 10.50 21.67
N SER A 37 29.03 9.49 22.38
CA SER A 37 28.31 8.20 22.50
C SER A 37 26.96 8.36 23.19
N HIS A 38 26.91 9.04 24.33
CA HIS A 38 25.65 9.27 25.06
C HIS A 38 24.70 10.22 24.34
N ILE A 39 25.25 11.26 23.69
CA ILE A 39 24.43 12.24 22.95
C ILE A 39 23.87 11.60 21.67
N TYR A 40 24.65 10.79 20.95
CA TYR A 40 24.14 10.03 19.81
C TYR A 40 23.10 9.00 20.24
N LEU A 41 23.32 8.25 21.32
CA LEU A 41 22.34 7.27 21.82
C LEU A 41 21.05 7.95 22.28
N ALA A 42 21.14 9.10 22.97
CA ALA A 42 19.99 9.88 23.40
C ALA A 42 19.26 10.52 22.20
N MET A 43 19.99 11.10 21.23
CA MET A 43 19.40 11.63 20.00
C MET A 43 18.83 10.53 19.10
N GLU A 44 19.36 9.31 19.16
CA GLU A 44 18.86 8.15 18.41
C GLU A 44 17.67 7.50 19.12
N GLN A 45 17.60 7.59 20.46
CA GLN A 45 16.41 7.28 21.24
C GLN A 45 15.32 8.34 21.07
N GLU A 46 15.64 9.63 21.08
CA GLU A 46 14.72 10.74 20.81
C GLU A 46 14.25 10.71 19.36
N ARG A 47 15.13 10.41 18.39
CA ARG A 47 14.73 10.21 16.98
C ARG A 47 13.89 8.93 16.81
N LYS A 48 14.15 7.86 17.57
CA LYS A 48 13.29 6.66 17.60
C LYS A 48 11.95 6.94 18.32
N MET A 49 11.90 7.84 19.29
CA MET A 49 10.69 8.25 20.01
C MET A 49 9.88 9.34 19.26
N GLU A 50 10.50 10.19 18.44
CA GLU A 50 9.78 11.10 17.53
C GLU A 50 9.21 10.38 16.30
N VAL A 51 9.84 9.27 15.90
CA VAL A 51 9.32 8.33 14.90
C VAL A 51 8.21 7.43 15.49
N GLN A 52 7.85 7.60 16.77
CA GLN A 52 6.63 7.05 17.36
C GLN A 52 5.38 7.74 16.77
N GLU A 53 5.08 7.35 15.53
CA GLU A 53 3.75 7.06 15.01
C GLU A 53 2.67 8.09 15.31
N ARG A 54 2.74 9.25 14.65
CA ARG A 54 1.49 9.94 14.30
C ARG A 54 0.76 9.03 13.31
N SER A 55 -0.26 8.31 13.77
CA SER A 55 -1.26 7.74 12.87
C SER A 55 -1.85 8.90 12.06
N ILE A 56 -1.47 9.02 10.80
CA ILE A 56 -2.04 10.04 9.92
C ILE A 56 -3.43 9.54 9.54
N ASP A 57 -4.46 10.14 10.12
CA ASP A 57 -5.83 9.95 9.61
C ASP A 57 -5.92 10.63 8.24
N ILE A 58 -6.06 9.82 7.19
CA ILE A 58 -6.13 10.27 5.80
C ILE A 58 -7.38 9.70 5.15
N SER A 59 -8.16 10.58 4.50
CA SER A 59 -9.37 10.14 3.82
C SER A 59 -9.05 9.50 2.46
N LEU A 60 -9.96 8.64 1.98
CA LEU A 60 -9.87 8.09 0.61
C LEU A 60 -9.81 9.19 -0.46
N LYS A 61 -10.48 10.33 -0.22
CA LYS A 61 -10.47 11.48 -1.12
C LYS A 61 -9.10 12.17 -1.14
N ASP A 62 -8.42 12.24 -0.01
CA ASP A 62 -7.09 12.82 0.07
C ASP A 62 -6.04 11.92 -0.58
N LEU A 63 -6.14 10.59 -0.37
CA LEU A 63 -5.33 9.61 -1.09
C LEU A 63 -5.55 9.69 -2.61
N SER A 64 -6.81 9.80 -3.05
CA SER A 64 -7.15 9.95 -4.47
C SER A 64 -6.47 11.18 -5.09
N LYS A 65 -6.54 12.32 -4.40
CA LYS A 65 -5.86 13.56 -4.85
C LYS A 65 -4.35 13.42 -4.90
N GLN A 66 -3.74 12.77 -3.91
CA GLN A 66 -2.30 12.53 -3.91
C GLN A 66 -1.88 11.63 -5.08
N LEU A 67 -2.66 10.59 -5.38
CA LEU A 67 -2.43 9.69 -6.52
C LEU A 67 -2.61 10.42 -7.86
N GLU A 68 -3.62 11.27 -7.98
CA GLU A 68 -3.84 12.11 -9.15
C GLU A 68 -2.63 13.03 -9.40
N GLU A 69 -2.18 13.75 -8.38
CA GLU A 69 -1.01 14.63 -8.48
C GLU A 69 0.26 13.84 -8.81
N PHE A 70 0.47 12.70 -8.16
CA PHE A 70 1.59 11.81 -8.43
C PHE A 70 1.64 11.35 -9.89
N ALA A 71 0.48 11.03 -10.47
CA ALA A 71 0.34 10.61 -11.86
C ALA A 71 0.57 11.77 -12.83
N LYS A 72 0.03 12.96 -12.52
CA LYS A 72 0.17 14.17 -13.34
C LYS A 72 1.62 14.58 -13.50
N VAL A 73 2.38 14.69 -12.41
CA VAL A 73 3.79 15.12 -12.46
C VAL A 73 4.69 14.17 -13.24
N ARG A 74 4.26 12.91 -13.42
CA ARG A 74 4.96 11.88 -14.21
C ARG A 74 4.39 11.68 -15.61
N ASN A 75 3.33 12.40 -15.97
CA ASN A 75 2.60 12.21 -17.22
C ASN A 75 2.15 10.75 -17.42
N TRP A 76 1.70 10.12 -16.32
CA TRP A 76 1.25 8.72 -16.28
C TRP A 76 -0.24 8.56 -16.56
N GLU A 77 -1.01 9.65 -16.56
CA GLU A 77 -2.46 9.62 -16.80
C GLU A 77 -2.83 8.92 -18.12
N LYS A 78 -1.99 9.04 -19.15
CA LYS A 78 -2.15 8.34 -20.44
C LYS A 78 -2.18 6.80 -20.33
N PHE A 79 -1.65 6.23 -19.26
CA PHE A 79 -1.64 4.79 -19.00
C PHE A 79 -2.78 4.35 -18.07
N HIS A 80 -3.44 5.27 -17.40
CA HIS A 80 -4.46 5.02 -16.37
C HIS A 80 -5.87 4.81 -16.96
N SER A 81 -5.98 3.97 -17.99
CA SER A 81 -7.31 3.49 -18.42
C SER A 81 -7.90 2.55 -17.36
N PRO A 82 -9.24 2.47 -17.19
CA PRO A 82 -9.86 1.58 -16.21
C PRO A 82 -9.38 0.13 -16.30
N ARG A 83 -9.24 -0.38 -17.52
CA ARG A 83 -8.75 -1.75 -17.77
C ARG A 83 -7.31 -1.93 -17.27
N ASN A 84 -6.43 -0.97 -17.53
CA ASN A 84 -5.03 -1.09 -17.13
C ASN A 84 -4.88 -1.03 -15.61
N LEU A 85 -5.62 -0.14 -14.95
CA LEU A 85 -5.63 -0.04 -13.48
C LEU A 85 -6.18 -1.31 -12.83
N LEU A 86 -7.25 -1.88 -13.38
CA LEU A 86 -7.78 -3.18 -12.93
C LEU A 86 -6.74 -4.30 -13.06
N LEU A 87 -6.06 -4.39 -14.20
CA LEU A 87 -5.05 -5.44 -14.41
C LEU A 87 -3.81 -5.24 -13.52
N ALA A 88 -3.40 -4.00 -13.28
CA ALA A 88 -2.34 -3.70 -12.32
C ALA A 88 -2.74 -4.14 -10.91
N MET A 89 -3.95 -3.76 -10.45
CA MET A 89 -4.49 -4.19 -9.14
C MET A 89 -4.52 -5.72 -9.00
N VAL A 90 -4.90 -6.46 -10.04
CA VAL A 90 -4.88 -7.93 -10.02
C VAL A 90 -3.44 -8.46 -9.86
N GLY A 91 -2.45 -7.80 -10.44
CA GLY A 91 -1.03 -8.09 -10.22
C GLY A 91 -0.65 -7.98 -8.75
N GLU A 92 -1.01 -6.87 -8.09
CA GLU A 92 -0.69 -6.65 -6.66
C GLU A 92 -1.48 -7.60 -5.74
N VAL A 93 -2.69 -8.01 -6.11
CA VAL A 93 -3.40 -9.10 -5.41
C VAL A 93 -2.62 -10.42 -5.52
N GLY A 94 -1.95 -10.64 -6.64
CA GLY A 94 -1.03 -11.76 -6.85
C GLY A 94 0.18 -11.68 -5.91
N GLU A 95 0.88 -10.54 -5.87
CA GLU A 95 2.03 -10.31 -4.98
C GLU A 95 1.61 -10.47 -3.49
N LEU A 96 0.46 -9.90 -3.10
CA LEU A 96 -0.15 -10.13 -1.79
C LEU A 96 -0.41 -11.61 -1.50
N SER A 97 -0.90 -12.37 -2.48
CA SER A 97 -1.18 -13.81 -2.33
C SER A 97 0.11 -14.63 -2.14
N GLU A 98 1.20 -14.23 -2.78
CA GLU A 98 2.51 -14.91 -2.66
C GLU A 98 3.05 -14.88 -1.23
N ILE A 99 2.70 -13.88 -0.42
CA ILE A 99 3.07 -13.77 1.00
C ILE A 99 2.48 -14.94 1.81
N PHE A 100 1.27 -15.38 1.47
CA PHE A 100 0.52 -16.40 2.19
C PHE A 100 0.64 -17.80 1.59
N GLN A 101 1.05 -17.93 0.32
CA GLN A 101 0.93 -19.18 -0.46
C GLN A 101 1.56 -20.43 0.19
N TRP A 102 2.60 -20.27 1.01
CA TRP A 102 3.31 -21.37 1.70
C TRP A 102 3.12 -21.35 3.21
N ARG A 103 2.25 -20.48 3.72
CA ARG A 103 1.89 -20.43 5.13
C ARG A 103 0.70 -21.37 5.34
N GLY A 104 0.74 -22.15 6.43
CA GLY A 104 -0.42 -22.94 6.86
C GLY A 104 -1.52 -22.04 7.41
N GLU A 105 -2.25 -22.50 8.42
CA GLU A 105 -3.17 -21.63 9.17
C GLU A 105 -2.41 -20.41 9.73
N VAL A 106 -2.96 -19.21 9.49
CA VAL A 106 -2.37 -17.94 9.93
C VAL A 106 -3.25 -17.33 11.01
N ASP A 107 -2.70 -17.21 12.22
CA ASP A 107 -3.40 -16.64 13.35
C ASP A 107 -3.65 -15.13 13.17
N LYS A 108 -4.79 -14.67 13.69
CA LYS A 108 -5.14 -13.25 13.77
C LYS A 108 -4.04 -12.47 14.50
N GLY A 109 -3.65 -11.32 13.94
CA GLY A 109 -2.62 -10.45 14.52
C GLY A 109 -1.19 -10.89 14.21
N LEU A 110 -1.00 -11.99 13.47
CA LEU A 110 0.30 -12.42 12.94
C LEU A 110 1.40 -12.53 14.03
N PRO A 111 1.14 -13.22 15.17
CA PRO A 111 2.06 -13.24 16.31
C PRO A 111 3.41 -13.87 15.99
N ASN A 112 3.43 -14.82 15.04
CA ASN A 112 4.62 -15.58 14.65
C ASN A 112 5.33 -15.01 13.41
N TRP A 113 4.93 -13.83 12.94
CA TRP A 113 5.52 -13.20 11.77
C TRP A 113 6.65 -12.26 12.17
N LYS A 114 7.70 -12.21 11.34
CA LYS A 114 8.76 -11.22 11.50
C LYS A 114 8.23 -9.84 11.13
N GLU A 115 8.84 -8.80 11.69
CA GLU A 115 8.45 -7.42 11.37
C GLU A 115 8.59 -7.11 9.87
N SER A 116 9.65 -7.62 9.24
CA SER A 116 9.85 -7.53 7.78
C SER A 116 8.71 -8.16 6.98
N ASP A 117 8.09 -9.23 7.48
CA ASP A 117 6.97 -9.88 6.80
C ASP A 117 5.70 -9.03 6.92
N LYS A 118 5.52 -8.35 8.05
CA LYS A 118 4.40 -7.44 8.30
C LYS A 118 4.52 -6.15 7.50
N GLU A 119 5.75 -5.62 7.40
CA GLU A 119 6.06 -4.47 6.54
C GLU A 119 5.73 -4.80 5.09
N HIS A 120 6.23 -5.91 4.57
CA HIS A 120 5.95 -6.37 3.21
C HIS A 120 4.45 -6.63 2.98
N LEU A 121 3.75 -7.24 3.95
CA LEU A 121 2.29 -7.35 3.89
C LEU A 121 1.60 -5.98 3.81
N GLY A 122 2.09 -4.99 4.56
CA GLY A 122 1.57 -3.63 4.54
C GLY A 122 1.79 -2.94 3.19
N GLU A 123 2.94 -3.17 2.55
CA GLU A 123 3.25 -2.70 1.19
C GLU A 123 2.23 -3.25 0.18
N GLU A 124 2.07 -4.57 0.10
CA GLU A 124 1.17 -5.20 -0.89
C GLU A 124 -0.32 -4.87 -0.64
N LEU A 125 -0.74 -4.79 0.62
CA LEU A 125 -2.10 -4.32 0.96
C LEU A 125 -2.32 -2.86 0.51
N SER A 126 -1.30 -2.03 0.66
CA SER A 126 -1.36 -0.62 0.24
C SER A 126 -1.42 -0.51 -1.28
N ASP A 127 -0.64 -1.29 -2.02
CA ASP A 127 -0.64 -1.26 -3.48
C ASP A 127 -2.00 -1.65 -4.06
N VAL A 128 -2.64 -2.71 -3.53
CA VAL A 128 -4.02 -3.07 -3.89
C VAL A 128 -5.00 -1.91 -3.61
N LEU A 129 -4.90 -1.28 -2.43
CA LEU A 129 -5.77 -0.16 -2.05
C LEU A 129 -5.58 1.04 -2.98
N LEU A 130 -4.34 1.43 -3.28
CA LEU A 130 -4.02 2.60 -4.09
C LEU A 130 -4.52 2.43 -5.52
N TYR A 131 -4.39 1.25 -6.13
CA TYR A 131 -4.99 0.99 -7.44
C TYR A 131 -6.52 0.99 -7.39
N LEU A 132 -7.14 0.45 -6.34
CA LEU A 132 -8.59 0.48 -6.19
C LEU A 132 -9.11 1.93 -6.08
N ILE A 133 -8.44 2.77 -5.30
CA ILE A 133 -8.77 4.20 -5.17
C ILE A 133 -8.64 4.89 -6.53
N ARG A 134 -7.51 4.71 -7.23
CA ARG A 134 -7.31 5.37 -8.53
C ARG A 134 -8.28 4.86 -9.60
N LEU A 135 -8.61 3.57 -9.58
CA LEU A 135 -9.62 3.00 -10.48
C LEU A 135 -11.00 3.62 -10.22
N ALA A 136 -11.41 3.74 -8.94
CA ALA A 136 -12.68 4.36 -8.58
C ALA A 136 -12.74 5.83 -9.04
N ASP A 137 -11.66 6.58 -8.84
CA ASP A 137 -11.51 7.98 -9.27
C ASP A 137 -11.67 8.13 -10.79
N ILE A 138 -10.93 7.35 -11.58
CA ILE A 138 -11.05 7.35 -13.05
C ILE A 138 -12.45 6.93 -13.52
N CYS A 139 -13.14 6.07 -12.77
CA CYS A 139 -14.52 5.67 -13.04
C CYS A 139 -15.58 6.64 -12.52
N GLY A 140 -15.19 7.73 -11.83
CA GLY A 140 -16.13 8.69 -11.24
C GLY A 140 -16.96 8.13 -10.08
N ILE A 141 -16.42 7.16 -9.34
CA ILE A 141 -17.10 6.50 -8.22
C ILE A 141 -16.54 7.05 -6.90
N ASP A 142 -17.40 7.60 -6.06
CA ASP A 142 -17.06 7.89 -4.66
C ASP A 142 -16.95 6.57 -3.88
N LEU A 143 -15.73 6.05 -3.76
CA LEU A 143 -15.46 4.75 -3.16
C LEU A 143 -15.91 4.68 -1.69
N GLY A 144 -15.77 5.78 -0.93
CA GLY A 144 -16.17 5.83 0.47
C GLY A 144 -17.70 5.74 0.65
N ASP A 145 -18.44 6.49 -0.16
CA ASP A 145 -19.90 6.41 -0.21
C ASP A 145 -20.37 5.02 -0.70
N ALA A 146 -19.75 4.49 -1.76
CA ALA A 146 -20.06 3.16 -2.30
C ALA A 146 -19.85 2.05 -1.25
N ALA A 147 -18.74 2.09 -0.52
CA ALA A 147 -18.44 1.14 0.55
C ALA A 147 -19.45 1.24 1.70
N THR A 148 -19.78 2.46 2.14
CA THR A 148 -20.76 2.69 3.22
C THR A 148 -22.15 2.16 2.84
N LYS A 149 -22.62 2.46 1.63
CA LYS A 149 -23.88 1.91 1.09
C LYS A 149 -23.84 0.38 0.99
N LYS A 150 -22.68 -0.20 0.66
CA LYS A 150 -22.51 -1.66 0.56
C LYS A 150 -22.61 -2.35 1.91
N ILE A 151 -22.10 -1.75 2.99
CA ILE A 151 -22.24 -2.27 4.36
C ILE A 151 -23.71 -2.36 4.77
N VAL A 152 -24.50 -1.29 4.54
CA VAL A 152 -25.94 -1.28 4.81
C VAL A 152 -26.68 -2.34 3.99
N LYS A 153 -26.34 -2.51 2.71
CA LYS A 153 -26.91 -3.59 1.89
C LYS A 153 -26.54 -4.98 2.41
N ASN A 154 -25.33 -5.14 2.96
CA ASN A 154 -24.87 -6.42 3.51
C ASN A 154 -25.58 -6.75 4.82
N SER A 155 -25.86 -5.78 5.70
CA SER A 155 -26.59 -6.04 6.95
C SER A 155 -28.05 -6.47 6.71
N ILE A 156 -28.68 -5.95 5.65
CA ILE A 156 -30.01 -6.41 5.23
C ILE A 156 -29.94 -7.84 4.67
N LYS A 157 -28.90 -8.15 3.90
CA LYS A 157 -28.71 -9.49 3.30
C LYS A 157 -28.33 -10.55 4.33
N TYR A 158 -27.59 -10.16 5.36
CA TYR A 158 -27.08 -11.01 6.43
C TYR A 158 -27.45 -10.38 7.78
N PRO A 159 -28.72 -10.54 8.22
CA PRO A 159 -29.17 -9.98 9.48
C PRO A 159 -28.45 -10.64 10.67
N GLU A 160 -28.45 -9.96 11.81
CA GLU A 160 -27.92 -10.53 13.04
C GLU A 160 -28.60 -11.87 13.35
N PRO A 161 -27.84 -12.86 13.87
CA PRO A 161 -28.46 -14.07 14.37
C PRO A 161 -29.51 -13.70 15.41
N ASN A 162 -30.74 -14.21 15.26
CA ASN A 162 -31.74 -14.04 16.29
C ASN A 162 -31.22 -14.71 17.56
N VAL A 163 -30.98 -13.90 18.59
CA VAL A 163 -30.62 -14.39 19.92
C VAL A 163 -31.91 -14.91 20.55
N PHE A 164 -32.10 -16.23 20.52
CA PHE A 164 -33.19 -16.93 21.22
C PHE A 164 -32.66 -17.57 22.50
#